data_AF-A0A1M7YBI4-F1
#
_entry.id   AF-A0A1M7YBI4-F1
#
_cell.length_a   1.000
_cell.length_b   1.000
_cell.length_c   1.000
_cell.angle_alpha   90.00
_cell.angle_beta   90.00
_cell.angle_gamma   90.00
#
_symmetry.space_group_name_H-M   'P 1'
#
loop_
_entity.id
_entity.type
_entity.pdbx_description
1 polymer ?
#
loop_
_entity_poly.entity_id
_entity_poly.type
_entity_poly.pdbx_seq_one_letter_code
_entity_poly.pdbx_strand_id
1 'polypeptide(L)'
;MSRQNMYQVILNSLVTHVAVLDHQGIILETNNAWQNYARENGMQGAVDCVGIDYLKVCDSCRDGDCEAASVGTAIRRVLSGELPEYTTQYPCHSPTEQHWYSLRVLPYRSEEERRVIVTHEDITQMILIQEELRAKEEQLRSKAEKLEETNIAMKVLLDHRSRDRQELENRFLANIRELVLPYLERLNTGKLQQREKALISIIREHLEDISSPFLHRLSALHLLLTPQELEVSLLVRQGKSSQEIGDILNISVATVSFHRKKLRKKLGLEDRSQNLRTYLLSLQ
;
A
#
# COMPACT_ATOMS: atom_id res chain seq x y z
N MET A 1 -37.69 20.39 38.25
CA MET A 1 -38.18 19.29 37.38
C MET A 1 -38.48 18.09 38.25
N SER A 2 -39.70 17.56 38.22
CA SER A 2 -40.03 16.32 38.93
C SER A 2 -39.21 15.15 38.34
N ARG A 3 -38.85 14.14 39.16
CA ARG A 3 -38.08 12.96 38.68
C ARG A 3 -38.71 12.28 37.45
N GLN A 4 -40.03 12.33 37.34
CA GLN A 4 -40.80 11.78 36.23
C GLN A 4 -40.59 12.54 34.91
N ASN A 5 -40.29 13.84 34.97
CA ASN A 5 -39.96 14.65 33.80
C ASN A 5 -38.54 14.33 33.27
N MET A 6 -37.59 14.06 34.17
CA MET A 6 -36.22 13.69 33.79
C MET A 6 -36.13 12.33 33.06
N TYR A 7 -36.93 11.34 33.48
CA TYR A 7 -37.00 10.03 32.82
C TYR A 7 -37.41 10.14 31.35
N GLN A 8 -38.51 10.86 31.08
CA GLN A 8 -39.00 11.02 29.70
C GLN A 8 -38.01 11.81 28.84
N VAL A 9 -37.35 12.83 29.40
CA VAL A 9 -36.31 13.59 28.70
C VAL A 9 -35.14 12.68 28.31
N ILE A 10 -34.67 11.81 29.22
CA ILE A 10 -33.58 10.88 28.94
C ILE A 10 -34.00 9.88 27.85
N LEU A 11 -35.15 9.22 28.01
CA LEU A 11 -35.64 8.21 27.07
C LEU A 11 -35.79 8.78 25.65
N ASN A 12 -36.34 9.99 25.53
CA ASN A 12 -36.56 10.68 24.27
C ASN A 12 -35.31 11.32 23.66
N SER A 13 -34.22 11.41 24.41
CA SER A 13 -32.93 11.88 23.90
C SER A 13 -32.08 10.76 23.31
N LEU A 14 -32.48 9.49 23.49
CA LEU A 14 -31.80 8.35 22.90
C LEU A 14 -32.10 8.25 21.40
N VAL A 15 -31.05 7.97 20.61
CA VAL A 15 -31.14 7.77 19.15
C VAL A 15 -31.65 6.36 18.80
N THR A 16 -31.41 5.38 19.68
CA THR A 16 -31.91 4.01 19.53
C THR A 16 -33.43 3.96 19.67
N HIS A 17 -34.10 3.09 18.91
CA HIS A 17 -35.54 2.88 19.06
C HIS A 17 -35.78 2.06 20.33
N VAL A 18 -36.56 2.60 21.28
CA VAL A 18 -36.82 1.94 22.57
C VAL A 18 -38.32 1.74 22.76
N ALA A 19 -38.71 0.52 23.15
CA ALA A 19 -40.06 0.18 23.57
C ALA A 19 -40.02 -0.51 24.95
N VAL A 20 -40.90 -0.10 25.86
CA VAL A 20 -41.08 -0.74 27.17
C VAL A 20 -42.34 -1.60 27.12
N LEU A 21 -42.20 -2.88 27.43
CA LEU A 21 -43.27 -3.87 27.45
C LEU A 21 -43.66 -4.23 28.88
N ASP A 22 -44.95 -4.46 29.11
CA ASP A 22 -45.44 -5.02 30.37
C ASP A 22 -45.21 -6.55 30.47
N HIS A 23 -45.74 -7.15 31.54
CA HIS A 23 -45.62 -8.59 31.79
C HIS A 23 -46.38 -9.47 30.78
N GLN A 24 -47.29 -8.90 30.00
CA GLN A 24 -48.06 -9.58 28.95
C GLN A 24 -47.45 -9.37 27.56
N GLY A 25 -46.46 -8.47 27.43
CA GLY A 25 -45.84 -8.12 26.16
C GLY A 25 -46.52 -6.94 25.46
N ILE A 26 -47.36 -6.18 26.16
CA ILE A 26 -48.03 -4.98 25.64
C ILE A 26 -47.09 -3.79 25.75
N ILE A 27 -46.98 -2.99 24.67
CA ILE A 27 -46.18 -1.77 24.66
C ILE A 27 -46.80 -0.72 25.59
N LEU A 28 -46.07 -0.35 26.64
CA LEU A 28 -46.44 0.70 27.59
C LEU A 28 -46.00 2.09 27.11
N GLU A 29 -44.78 2.17 26.57
CA GLU A 29 -44.17 3.44 26.17
C GLU A 29 -43.12 3.21 25.08
N THR A 30 -42.98 4.17 24.16
CA THR A 30 -41.94 4.21 23.14
C THR A 30 -41.28 5.58 23.12
N ASN A 31 -40.01 5.64 22.73
CA ASN A 31 -39.29 6.91 22.65
C ASN A 31 -39.51 7.65 21.32
N ASN A 32 -39.09 8.91 21.26
CA ASN A 32 -39.18 9.73 20.05
C ASN A 32 -38.53 9.07 18.81
N ALA A 33 -37.40 8.37 18.99
CA ALA A 33 -36.73 7.71 17.87
C ALA A 33 -37.61 6.61 17.26
N TRP A 34 -38.22 5.76 18.09
CA TRP A 34 -39.19 4.75 17.65
C TRP A 34 -40.36 5.37 16.87
N GLN A 35 -40.93 6.44 17.42
CA GLN A 35 -42.08 7.13 16.81
C GLN A 35 -41.72 7.75 15.46
N ASN A 36 -40.54 8.38 15.35
CA ASN A 36 -40.09 8.95 14.08
C ASN A 36 -39.89 7.85 13.03
N TYR A 37 -39.28 6.72 13.41
CA TYR A 37 -39.11 5.57 12.53
C TYR A 37 -40.46 5.01 12.03
N ALA A 38 -41.44 4.84 12.93
CA ALA A 38 -42.78 4.37 12.56
C ALA A 38 -43.50 5.34 11.59
N ARG A 39 -43.27 6.66 11.74
CA ARG A 39 -43.83 7.70 10.86
C ARG A 39 -43.18 7.66 9.48
N GLU A 40 -41.87 7.54 9.41
CA GLU A 40 -41.09 7.50 8.16
C GLU A 40 -41.39 6.24 7.34
N ASN A 41 -41.63 5.10 8.02
CA ASN A 41 -42.00 3.84 7.38
C ASN A 41 -43.51 3.68 7.09
N GLY A 42 -44.29 4.76 7.26
CA GLY A 42 -45.69 4.81 6.80
C GLY A 42 -46.64 3.90 7.57
N MET A 43 -46.39 3.62 8.85
CA MET A 43 -47.26 2.75 9.66
C MET A 43 -48.69 3.29 9.71
N GLN A 44 -49.68 2.45 9.35
CA GLN A 44 -51.10 2.77 9.46
C GLN A 44 -51.58 2.50 10.89
N GLY A 45 -51.43 3.47 11.79
CA GLY A 45 -51.85 3.35 13.19
C GLY A 45 -51.34 4.47 14.08
N ALA A 46 -51.49 4.30 15.40
CA ALA A 46 -50.87 5.19 16.38
C ALA A 46 -49.34 5.02 16.33
N VAL A 47 -48.64 6.12 16.08
CA VAL A 47 -47.19 6.17 15.81
C VAL A 47 -46.36 5.72 17.03
N ASP A 48 -46.94 5.82 18.23
CA ASP A 48 -46.37 5.39 19.49
C ASP A 48 -46.57 3.89 19.78
N CYS A 49 -47.44 3.21 19.02
CA CYS A 49 -47.77 1.79 19.14
C CYS A 49 -48.22 1.37 20.56
N VAL A 50 -48.56 2.32 21.43
CA VAL A 50 -48.91 2.04 22.83
C VAL A 50 -50.20 1.22 22.88
N GLY A 51 -50.22 0.19 23.73
CA GLY A 51 -51.34 -0.75 23.86
C GLY A 51 -51.36 -1.88 22.82
N ILE A 52 -50.43 -1.90 21.86
CA ILE A 52 -50.26 -3.03 20.93
C ILE A 52 -49.49 -4.15 21.63
N ASP A 53 -49.96 -5.38 21.44
CA ASP A 53 -49.28 -6.59 21.90
C ASP A 53 -48.11 -6.91 20.97
N TYR A 54 -46.90 -6.60 21.43
CA TYR A 54 -45.66 -6.81 20.69
C TYR A 54 -45.39 -8.30 20.44
N LEU A 55 -45.69 -9.15 21.43
CA LEU A 55 -45.51 -10.59 21.31
C LEU A 55 -46.45 -11.18 20.26
N LYS A 56 -47.69 -10.70 20.19
CA LYS A 56 -48.65 -11.11 19.16
C LYS A 56 -48.21 -10.69 17.76
N VAL A 57 -47.59 -9.52 17.61
CA VAL A 57 -47.01 -9.09 16.32
C VAL A 57 -45.86 -10.02 15.93
N CYS A 58 -44.97 -10.35 16.86
CA CYS A 58 -43.90 -11.34 16.64
C CYS A 58 -44.44 -12.72 16.27
N ASP A 59 -45.52 -13.18 16.93
CA ASP A 59 -46.14 -14.49 16.72
C ASP A 59 -46.96 -14.57 15.41
N SER A 60 -47.35 -13.43 14.83
CA SER A 60 -48.17 -13.35 13.62
C SER A 60 -47.36 -13.43 12.32
N CYS A 61 -46.04 -13.30 12.39
CA CYS A 61 -45.16 -13.40 11.22
C CYS A 61 -44.99 -14.89 10.86
N ARG A 62 -45.73 -15.39 9.86
CA ARG A 62 -45.80 -16.83 9.51
C ARG A 62 -45.09 -17.24 8.22
N ASP A 63 -44.53 -16.29 7.47
CA ASP A 63 -43.87 -16.59 6.20
C ASP A 63 -42.38 -16.88 6.41
N GLY A 64 -42.07 -18.16 6.63
CA GLY A 64 -40.84 -18.83 6.18
C GLY A 64 -39.49 -18.53 6.85
N ASP A 65 -39.28 -17.37 7.46
CA ASP A 65 -37.95 -16.93 7.92
C ASP A 65 -38.01 -16.00 9.15
N CYS A 66 -38.98 -16.21 10.05
CA CYS A 66 -39.28 -15.19 11.07
C CYS A 66 -38.36 -15.29 12.29
N GLU A 67 -37.23 -14.59 12.24
CA GLU A 67 -36.43 -14.24 13.42
C GLU A 67 -37.32 -13.59 14.51
N ALA A 68 -38.44 -12.97 14.12
CA ALA A 68 -39.49 -12.46 15.00
C ALA A 68 -40.06 -13.50 16.01
N ALA A 69 -40.29 -14.75 15.62
CA ALA A 69 -40.79 -15.78 16.56
C ALA A 69 -39.73 -16.18 17.60
N SER A 70 -38.45 -16.18 17.20
CA SER A 70 -37.33 -16.40 18.11
C SER A 70 -37.22 -15.27 19.13
N VAL A 71 -37.42 -14.02 18.69
CA VAL A 71 -37.46 -12.82 19.54
C VAL A 71 -38.62 -12.90 20.53
N GLY A 72 -39.84 -13.24 20.09
CA GLY A 72 -40.98 -13.40 20.98
C GLY A 72 -40.76 -14.47 22.07
N THR A 73 -40.12 -15.57 21.70
CA THR A 73 -39.71 -16.61 22.67
C THR A 73 -38.66 -16.10 23.64
N ALA A 74 -37.64 -15.38 23.15
CA ALA A 74 -36.59 -14.80 23.98
C ALA A 74 -37.13 -13.75 24.97
N ILE A 75 -38.05 -12.88 24.52
CA ILE A 75 -38.71 -11.90 25.40
C ILE A 75 -39.45 -12.61 26.54
N ARG A 76 -40.19 -13.69 26.25
CA ARG A 76 -40.86 -14.49 27.29
C ARG A 76 -39.88 -15.10 28.31
N ARG A 77 -38.70 -15.54 27.86
CA ARG A 77 -37.63 -16.07 28.73
C ARG A 77 -36.94 -14.99 29.56
N VAL A 78 -36.80 -13.77 29.03
CA VAL A 78 -36.29 -12.63 29.82
C VAL A 78 -37.33 -12.17 30.84
N LEU A 79 -38.62 -12.13 30.47
CA LEU A 79 -39.74 -11.81 31.38
C LEU A 79 -39.88 -12.81 32.54
N SER A 80 -39.65 -14.10 32.29
CA SER A 80 -39.68 -15.14 33.32
C SER A 80 -38.45 -15.13 34.24
N GLY A 81 -37.40 -14.37 33.88
CA GLY A 81 -36.13 -14.34 34.59
C GLY A 81 -35.19 -15.51 34.24
N GLU A 82 -35.51 -16.31 33.23
CA GLU A 82 -34.67 -17.42 32.76
C GLU A 82 -33.41 -16.91 32.04
N LEU A 83 -33.53 -15.79 31.32
CA LEU A 83 -32.41 -15.12 30.65
C LEU A 83 -32.17 -13.72 31.22
N PRO A 84 -30.90 -13.35 31.54
CA PRO A 84 -30.59 -12.01 32.06
C PRO A 84 -30.68 -10.91 31.00
N GLU A 85 -30.42 -11.26 29.73
CA GLU A 85 -30.57 -10.40 28.56
C GLU A 85 -30.61 -11.28 27.29
N TYR A 86 -31.09 -10.73 26.19
CA TYR A 86 -31.03 -11.35 24.88
C TYR A 86 -30.62 -10.33 23.83
N THR A 87 -29.71 -10.69 22.92
CA THR A 87 -29.32 -9.86 21.78
C THR A 87 -29.34 -10.71 20.52
N THR A 88 -29.89 -10.17 19.45
CA THR A 88 -29.81 -10.76 18.11
C THR A 88 -29.57 -9.66 17.09
N GLN A 89 -29.00 -10.02 15.96
CA GLN A 89 -28.90 -9.16 14.78
C GLN A 89 -29.81 -9.76 13.71
N TYR A 90 -30.54 -8.91 13.01
CA TYR A 90 -31.50 -9.39 12.01
C TYR A 90 -31.56 -8.44 10.80
N PRO A 91 -31.65 -8.97 9.57
CA PRO A 91 -31.93 -8.18 8.38
C PRO A 91 -33.38 -7.69 8.38
N CYS A 92 -33.57 -6.40 8.13
CA CYS A 92 -34.87 -5.79 7.83
C CYS A 92 -34.77 -5.15 6.44
N HIS A 93 -34.92 -5.98 5.42
CA HIS A 93 -34.77 -5.54 4.04
C HIS A 93 -36.11 -5.03 3.52
N SER A 94 -36.15 -3.77 3.08
CA SER A 94 -37.23 -3.29 2.22
C SER A 94 -36.90 -3.65 0.76
N PRO A 95 -37.89 -3.61 -0.16
CA PRO A 95 -37.62 -3.85 -1.58
C PRO A 95 -36.58 -2.89 -2.19
N THR A 96 -36.33 -1.74 -1.56
CA THR A 96 -35.45 -0.69 -2.07
C THR A 96 -34.19 -0.49 -1.26
N GLU A 97 -34.17 -0.89 0.01
CA GLU A 97 -33.07 -0.65 0.94
C GLU A 97 -32.81 -1.88 1.82
N GLN A 98 -31.53 -2.17 2.07
CA GLN A 98 -31.12 -3.23 2.99
C GLN A 98 -30.74 -2.59 4.31
N HIS A 99 -31.43 -2.97 5.38
CA HIS A 99 -31.10 -2.53 6.74
C HIS A 99 -30.82 -3.73 7.62
N TRP A 100 -29.93 -3.55 8.60
CA TRP A 100 -29.66 -4.52 9.65
C TRP A 100 -29.87 -3.87 10.99
N TYR A 101 -30.58 -4.56 11.88
CA TYR A 101 -30.86 -4.08 13.21
C TYR A 101 -30.25 -5.02 14.25
N SER A 102 -29.66 -4.44 15.30
CA SER A 102 -29.41 -5.15 16.54
C SER A 102 -30.60 -4.96 17.47
N LEU A 103 -31.28 -6.06 17.77
CA LEU A 103 -32.33 -6.13 18.77
C LEU A 103 -31.72 -6.56 20.10
N ARG A 104 -31.98 -5.80 21.16
CA ARG A 104 -31.62 -6.18 22.52
C ARG A 104 -32.84 -6.14 23.44
N VAL A 105 -32.96 -7.16 24.27
CA VAL A 105 -34.03 -7.34 25.25
C VAL A 105 -33.40 -7.34 26.64
N LEU A 106 -33.82 -6.38 27.47
CA LEU A 106 -33.31 -6.18 28.82
C LEU A 106 -34.46 -6.24 29.82
N PRO A 107 -34.30 -6.91 30.98
CA PRO A 107 -35.31 -6.86 32.03
C PRO A 107 -35.35 -5.47 32.67
N TYR A 108 -36.55 -4.99 32.98
CA TYR A 108 -36.73 -3.81 33.82
C TYR A 108 -36.40 -4.20 35.27
N ARG A 109 -35.33 -3.61 35.82
CA ARG A 109 -34.82 -3.96 37.15
C ARG A 109 -35.61 -3.26 38.26
N SER A 110 -36.89 -3.62 38.40
CA SER A 110 -37.76 -3.21 39.50
C SER A 110 -38.26 -4.44 40.25
N GLU A 111 -38.34 -4.37 41.58
CA GLU A 111 -38.84 -5.47 42.43
C GLU A 111 -40.36 -5.65 42.34
N GLU A 112 -41.09 -4.58 42.01
CA GLU A 112 -42.56 -4.56 42.05
C GLU A 112 -43.21 -4.90 40.69
N GLU A 113 -42.49 -4.68 39.58
CA GLU A 113 -43.07 -4.76 38.24
C GLU A 113 -42.20 -5.56 37.27
N ARG A 114 -42.77 -6.63 36.72
CA ARG A 114 -42.14 -7.40 35.64
C ARG A 114 -42.40 -6.70 34.31
N ARG A 115 -41.36 -6.05 33.78
CA ARG A 115 -41.38 -5.37 32.49
C ARG A 115 -40.10 -5.70 31.74
N VAL A 116 -40.12 -5.47 30.43
CA VAL A 116 -38.94 -5.67 29.57
C VAL A 116 -38.76 -4.45 28.68
N ILE A 117 -37.51 -4.08 28.45
CA ILE A 117 -37.10 -3.03 27.53
C ILE A 117 -36.58 -3.71 26.27
N VAL A 118 -37.16 -3.35 25.13
CA VAL A 118 -36.69 -3.79 23.81
C VAL A 118 -36.08 -2.59 23.11
N THR A 119 -34.85 -2.74 22.65
CA THR A 119 -34.14 -1.70 21.88
C THR A 119 -33.79 -2.21 20.49
N HIS A 120 -33.98 -1.38 19.48
CA HIS A 120 -33.48 -1.62 18.13
C HIS A 120 -32.48 -0.53 17.77
N GLU A 121 -31.30 -0.96 17.34
CA GLU A 121 -30.23 -0.09 16.86
C GLU A 121 -29.92 -0.46 15.41
N ASP A 122 -29.90 0.53 14.52
CA ASP A 122 -29.47 0.33 13.14
C ASP A 122 -27.95 0.12 13.10
N ILE A 123 -27.53 -1.06 12.65
CA ILE A 123 -26.13 -1.47 12.54
C ILE A 123 -25.68 -1.59 11.08
N THR A 124 -26.49 -1.12 10.13
CA THR A 124 -26.24 -1.21 8.69
C THR A 124 -24.89 -0.61 8.31
N GLN A 125 -24.62 0.62 8.75
CA GLN A 125 -23.34 1.27 8.45
C GLN A 125 -22.15 0.50 9.01
N MET A 126 -22.28 -0.06 10.22
CA MET A 126 -21.22 -0.86 10.83
C MET A 126 -20.93 -2.13 10.01
N ILE A 127 -21.96 -2.85 9.59
CA ILE A 127 -21.82 -4.06 8.77
C ILE A 127 -21.17 -3.72 7.42
N LEU A 128 -21.66 -2.69 6.73
CA LEU A 128 -21.11 -2.27 5.44
C LEU A 128 -19.63 -1.88 5.53
N ILE A 129 -19.25 -1.12 6.57
CA ILE A 129 -17.86 -0.75 6.82
C ILE A 129 -17.01 -1.98 7.13
N GLN A 130 -17.52 -2.94 7.91
CA GLN A 130 -16.81 -4.17 8.21
C GLN A 130 -16.59 -5.03 6.96
N GLU A 131 -17.58 -5.13 6.07
CA GLU A 131 -17.46 -5.84 4.80
C GLU A 131 -16.47 -5.15 3.85
N GLU A 132 -16.56 -3.83 3.72
CA GLU A 132 -15.62 -3.06 2.89
C GLU A 132 -14.18 -3.18 3.42
N LEU A 133 -14.00 -3.15 4.74
CA LEU A 133 -12.71 -3.33 5.38
C LEU A 133 -12.13 -4.72 5.07
N ARG A 134 -12.93 -5.78 5.24
CA ARG A 134 -12.51 -7.16 4.91
C ARG A 134 -12.11 -7.30 3.44
N ALA A 135 -12.89 -6.72 2.53
CA ALA A 135 -12.58 -6.74 1.10
C ALA A 135 -11.26 -6.00 0.79
N LYS A 136 -11.03 -4.84 1.43
CA LYS A 136 -9.78 -4.08 1.29
C LYS A 136 -8.58 -4.81 1.87
N GLU A 137 -8.72 -5.47 3.02
CA GLU A 137 -7.66 -6.27 3.65
C GLU A 137 -7.22 -7.42 2.73
N GLU A 138 -8.17 -8.16 2.16
CA GLU A 138 -7.86 -9.25 1.23
C GLU A 138 -7.18 -8.72 -0.04
N GLN A 139 -7.66 -7.58 -0.57
CA GLN A 139 -7.04 -6.95 -1.73
C GLN A 139 -5.59 -6.48 -1.43
N LEU A 140 -5.34 -5.93 -0.25
CA LEU A 140 -4.00 -5.52 0.17
C LEU A 140 -3.07 -6.71 0.33
N ARG A 141 -3.57 -7.82 0.89
CA ARG A 141 -2.80 -9.05 1.03
C ARG A 141 -2.37 -9.61 -0.33
N SER A 142 -3.30 -9.74 -1.28
CA SER A 142 -2.98 -10.20 -2.64
C SER A 142 -1.98 -9.27 -3.35
N LYS A 143 -2.10 -7.95 -3.16
CA LYS A 143 -1.13 -6.97 -3.70
C LYS A 143 0.25 -7.12 -3.06
N ALA A 144 0.33 -7.38 -1.76
CA ALA A 144 1.58 -7.57 -1.04
C ALA A 144 2.32 -8.82 -1.54
N GLU A 145 1.61 -9.96 -1.67
CA GLU A 145 2.16 -11.20 -2.22
C GLU A 145 2.72 -11.00 -3.64
N LYS A 146 1.95 -10.34 -4.51
CA LYS A 146 2.40 -10.01 -5.88
C LYS A 146 3.61 -9.06 -5.90
N LEU A 147 3.67 -8.11 -4.97
CA LEU A 147 4.80 -7.19 -4.85
C LEU A 147 6.06 -7.94 -4.39
N GLU A 148 5.91 -8.89 -3.47
CA GLU A 148 7.00 -9.74 -3.00
C GLU A 148 7.54 -10.64 -4.13
N GLU A 149 6.67 -11.29 -4.89
CA GLU A 149 7.04 -12.10 -6.05
C GLU A 149 7.80 -11.28 -7.11
N THR A 150 7.29 -10.10 -7.44
CA THR A 150 7.95 -9.21 -8.42
C THR A 150 9.31 -8.72 -7.91
N ASN A 151 9.44 -8.39 -6.62
CA ASN A 151 10.71 -8.02 -6.01
C ASN A 151 11.73 -9.17 -6.05
N ILE A 152 11.31 -10.40 -5.75
CA ILE A 152 12.18 -11.59 -5.83
C ILE A 152 12.63 -11.80 -7.29
N ALA A 153 11.70 -11.77 -8.24
CA ALA A 153 12.01 -11.92 -9.66
C ALA A 153 12.99 -10.83 -10.14
N MET A 154 12.76 -9.57 -9.77
CA MET A 154 13.66 -8.46 -10.10
C MET A 154 15.06 -8.67 -9.50
N LYS A 155 15.16 -9.12 -8.25
CA LYS A 155 16.44 -9.41 -7.60
C LYS A 155 17.21 -10.50 -8.35
N VAL A 156 16.52 -11.58 -8.71
CA VAL A 156 17.10 -12.67 -9.51
C VAL A 156 17.58 -12.18 -10.88
N LEU A 157 16.77 -11.35 -11.57
CA LEU A 157 17.13 -10.77 -12.87
C LEU A 157 18.34 -9.82 -12.78
N LEU A 158 18.43 -9.02 -11.71
CA LEU A 158 19.58 -8.15 -11.46
C LEU A 158 20.86 -8.97 -11.21
N ASP A 159 20.76 -10.03 -10.41
CA ASP A 159 21.87 -10.93 -10.15
C ASP A 159 22.34 -11.63 -11.44
N HIS A 160 21.40 -12.12 -12.26
CA HIS A 160 21.69 -12.74 -13.55
C HIS A 160 22.40 -11.75 -14.48
N ARG A 161 21.85 -10.55 -14.65
CA ARG A 161 22.45 -9.49 -15.49
C ARG A 161 23.86 -9.12 -15.02
N SER A 162 24.09 -9.09 -13.70
CA SER A 162 25.41 -8.81 -13.16
C SER A 162 26.41 -9.93 -13.49
N ARG A 163 25.98 -11.19 -13.38
CA ARG A 163 26.82 -12.35 -13.73
C ARG A 163 27.13 -12.40 -15.22
N ASP A 164 26.12 -12.29 -16.08
CA ASP A 164 26.30 -12.29 -17.54
C ASP A 164 27.30 -11.22 -17.98
N ARG A 165 27.20 -10.02 -17.37
CA ARG A 165 28.12 -8.94 -17.64
C ARG A 165 29.55 -9.31 -17.23
N GLN A 166 29.74 -9.85 -16.03
CA GLN A 166 31.06 -10.27 -15.55
C GLN A 166 31.66 -11.38 -16.44
N GLU A 167 30.84 -12.33 -16.89
CA GLU A 167 31.27 -13.40 -17.79
C GLU A 167 31.69 -12.86 -19.16
N LEU A 168 30.89 -11.97 -19.74
CA LEU A 168 31.22 -11.31 -21.01
C LEU A 168 32.53 -10.52 -20.90
N GLU A 169 32.71 -9.80 -19.79
CA GLU A 169 33.93 -9.04 -19.48
C GLU A 169 35.14 -9.96 -19.40
N ASN A 170 35.06 -11.04 -18.62
CA ASN A 170 36.14 -12.01 -18.48
C ASN A 170 36.49 -12.66 -19.83
N ARG A 171 35.48 -13.00 -20.64
CA ARG A 171 35.67 -13.57 -21.98
C ARG A 171 36.34 -12.59 -22.93
N PHE A 172 35.95 -11.32 -22.90
CA PHE A 172 36.55 -10.27 -23.71
C PHE A 172 38.03 -10.06 -23.36
N LEU A 173 38.34 -10.03 -22.06
CA LEU A 173 39.70 -9.93 -21.55
C LEU A 173 40.59 -11.09 -22.01
N ALA A 174 40.07 -12.32 -21.91
CA ALA A 174 40.76 -13.51 -22.39
C ALA A 174 41.04 -13.42 -23.90
N ASN A 175 40.03 -13.05 -24.70
CA ASN A 175 40.18 -12.91 -26.15
C ASN A 175 41.26 -11.88 -26.54
N ILE A 176 41.32 -10.71 -25.89
CA ILE A 176 42.36 -9.73 -26.19
C ILE A 176 43.74 -10.28 -25.83
N ARG A 177 43.91 -10.84 -24.63
CA ARG A 177 45.20 -11.32 -24.14
C ARG A 177 45.73 -12.51 -24.90
N GLU A 178 44.85 -13.41 -25.34
CA GLU A 178 45.23 -14.67 -25.97
C GLU A 178 45.25 -14.58 -27.50
N LEU A 179 44.41 -13.74 -28.10
CA LEU A 179 44.24 -13.69 -29.57
C LEU A 179 44.73 -12.40 -30.22
N VAL A 180 44.87 -11.29 -29.50
CA VAL A 180 45.25 -10.00 -30.10
C VAL A 180 46.67 -9.59 -29.70
N LEU A 181 46.96 -9.54 -28.40
CA LEU A 181 48.25 -9.09 -27.88
C LEU A 181 49.45 -9.89 -28.41
N PRO A 182 49.40 -11.23 -28.55
CA PRO A 182 50.55 -12.00 -29.03
C PRO A 182 50.99 -11.60 -30.44
N TYR A 183 50.05 -11.22 -31.30
CA TYR A 183 50.37 -10.78 -32.66
C TYR A 183 50.92 -9.35 -32.68
N LEU A 184 50.44 -8.45 -31.81
CA LEU A 184 51.01 -7.12 -31.65
C LEU A 184 52.45 -7.17 -31.12
N GLU A 185 52.75 -8.11 -30.23
CA GLU A 185 54.13 -8.37 -29.78
C GLU A 185 55.01 -8.90 -30.91
N ARG A 186 54.53 -9.89 -31.68
CA ARG A 186 55.25 -10.42 -32.84
C ARG A 186 55.55 -9.32 -33.87
N LEU A 187 54.58 -8.47 -34.18
CA LEU A 187 54.78 -7.33 -35.08
C LEU A 187 55.84 -6.36 -34.52
N ASN A 188 55.78 -6.04 -33.23
CA ASN A 188 56.73 -5.12 -32.60
C ASN A 188 58.19 -5.62 -32.59
N THR A 189 58.38 -6.94 -32.58
CA THR A 189 59.73 -7.56 -32.68
C THR A 189 60.32 -7.58 -34.09
N GLY A 190 59.52 -7.25 -35.12
CA GLY A 190 59.97 -7.22 -36.52
C GLY A 190 60.85 -6.01 -36.87
N LYS A 191 61.48 -6.06 -38.05
CA LYS A 191 62.18 -4.89 -38.64
C LYS A 191 61.14 -3.91 -39.21
N LEU A 192 60.54 -3.11 -38.34
CA LEU A 192 59.59 -2.06 -38.68
C LEU A 192 60.22 -0.66 -38.64
N GLN A 193 59.70 0.25 -39.45
CA GLN A 193 60.03 1.68 -39.43
C GLN A 193 59.52 2.35 -38.15
N GLN A 194 60.10 3.50 -37.78
CA GLN A 194 59.76 4.24 -36.54
C GLN A 194 58.26 4.56 -36.42
N ARG A 195 57.61 4.91 -37.54
CA ARG A 195 56.18 5.26 -37.60
C ARG A 195 55.27 4.07 -37.29
N GLU A 196 55.63 2.88 -37.75
CA GLU A 196 54.86 1.65 -37.55
C GLU A 196 54.94 1.18 -36.10
N LYS A 197 56.12 1.31 -35.47
CA LYS A 197 56.30 1.04 -34.03
C LYS A 197 55.47 1.99 -33.16
N ALA A 198 55.41 3.27 -33.52
CA ALA A 198 54.57 4.25 -32.81
C ALA A 198 53.08 3.89 -32.89
N LEU A 199 52.59 3.50 -34.08
CA LEU A 199 51.20 3.05 -34.26
C LEU A 199 50.88 1.79 -33.46
N ILE A 200 51.77 0.80 -33.43
CA ILE A 200 51.59 -0.43 -32.63
C ILE A 200 51.56 -0.11 -31.14
N SER A 201 52.38 0.83 -30.66
CA SER A 201 52.36 1.27 -29.26
C SER A 201 51.02 1.88 -28.89
N ILE A 202 50.46 2.74 -29.74
CA ILE A 202 49.15 3.38 -29.53
C ILE A 202 48.03 2.33 -29.52
N ILE A 203 48.04 1.37 -30.47
CA ILE A 203 47.03 0.30 -30.52
C ILE A 203 47.09 -0.58 -29.27
N ARG A 204 48.29 -0.92 -28.80
CA ARG A 204 48.48 -1.68 -27.56
C ARG A 204 47.91 -0.92 -26.37
N GLU A 205 48.28 0.35 -26.23
CA GLU A 205 47.80 1.21 -25.14
C GLU A 205 46.27 1.34 -25.15
N HIS A 206 45.66 1.53 -26.32
CA HIS A 206 44.20 1.56 -26.45
C HIS A 206 43.53 0.21 -26.13
N LEU A 207 44.12 -0.92 -26.52
CA LEU A 207 43.57 -2.24 -26.19
C LEU A 207 43.70 -2.55 -24.70
N GLU A 208 44.80 -2.17 -24.06
CA GLU A 208 44.99 -2.28 -22.61
C GLU A 208 44.02 -1.35 -21.85
N ASP A 209 43.76 -0.15 -22.37
CA ASP A 209 42.77 0.77 -21.81
C ASP A 209 41.34 0.21 -21.96
N ILE A 210 40.94 -0.25 -23.15
CA ILE A 210 39.60 -0.82 -23.43
C ILE A 210 39.35 -2.08 -22.60
N SER A 211 40.40 -2.82 -22.26
CA SER A 211 40.34 -4.03 -21.42
C SER A 211 40.51 -3.75 -19.91
N SER A 212 40.63 -2.48 -19.50
CA SER A 212 40.83 -2.14 -18.09
C SER A 212 39.56 -2.36 -17.24
N PRO A 213 39.66 -2.99 -16.04
CA PRO A 213 38.56 -3.14 -15.06
C PRO A 213 37.83 -1.83 -14.71
N PHE A 214 38.52 -0.70 -14.87
CA PHE A 214 37.93 0.62 -14.66
C PHE A 214 36.89 1.01 -15.70
N LEU A 215 37.13 0.77 -17.00
CA LEU A 215 36.15 1.10 -18.04
C LEU A 215 34.91 0.19 -17.95
N HIS A 216 35.05 -1.01 -17.38
CA HIS A 216 33.96 -1.92 -17.08
C HIS A 216 33.05 -1.43 -15.93
N ARG A 217 33.61 -0.82 -14.88
CA ARG A 217 32.82 -0.10 -13.85
C ARG A 217 32.23 1.21 -14.36
N LEU A 218 32.93 1.90 -15.24
CA LEU A 218 32.44 3.12 -15.87
C LEU A 218 31.39 2.83 -16.97
N SER A 219 31.34 1.61 -17.49
CA SER A 219 30.24 1.08 -18.32
C SER A 219 28.95 0.88 -17.54
N ALA A 220 29.00 0.52 -16.24
CA ALA A 220 27.81 0.63 -15.40
C ALA A 220 27.36 2.09 -15.24
N LEU A 221 28.30 3.04 -15.25
CA LEU A 221 28.02 4.48 -15.28
C LEU A 221 27.62 5.00 -16.68
N HIS A 222 27.79 4.25 -17.78
CA HIS A 222 27.27 4.61 -19.11
C HIS A 222 25.74 4.68 -19.15
N LEU A 223 25.05 4.06 -18.19
CA LEU A 223 23.61 4.26 -17.99
C LEU A 223 23.28 5.67 -17.46
N LEU A 224 24.27 6.38 -16.91
CA LEU A 224 24.11 7.71 -16.31
C LEU A 224 24.83 8.82 -17.11
N LEU A 225 25.93 8.49 -17.79
CA LEU A 225 26.80 9.44 -18.51
C LEU A 225 26.58 9.39 -20.02
N THR A 226 26.63 10.56 -20.67
CA THR A 226 26.61 10.63 -22.13
C THR A 226 27.98 10.24 -22.73
N PRO A 227 28.06 9.89 -24.03
CA PRO A 227 29.34 9.57 -24.67
C PRO A 227 30.42 10.67 -24.52
N GLN A 228 30.04 11.95 -24.63
CA GLN A 228 30.97 13.07 -24.40
C GLN A 228 31.40 13.20 -22.94
N GLU A 229 30.51 12.93 -21.99
CA GLU A 229 30.85 12.96 -20.56
C GLU A 229 31.80 11.81 -20.18
N LEU A 230 31.62 10.64 -20.78
CA LEU A 230 32.53 9.51 -20.65
C LEU A 230 33.94 9.90 -21.10
N GLU A 231 34.05 10.44 -22.30
CA GLU A 231 35.31 10.79 -22.94
C GLU A 231 36.08 11.82 -22.10
N VAL A 232 35.38 12.86 -21.63
CA VAL A 232 35.93 13.84 -20.68
C VAL A 232 36.35 13.17 -19.38
N SER A 233 35.56 12.23 -18.83
CA SER A 233 35.90 11.55 -17.56
C SER A 233 37.19 10.72 -17.66
N LEU A 234 37.45 10.08 -18.80
CA LEU A 234 38.66 9.30 -19.05
C LEU A 234 39.91 10.17 -19.04
N LEU A 235 39.86 11.29 -19.78
CA LEU A 235 40.97 12.24 -19.86
C LEU A 235 41.24 12.92 -18.51
N VAL A 236 40.20 13.22 -17.73
CA VAL A 236 40.35 13.75 -16.36
C VAL A 236 41.06 12.74 -15.45
N ARG A 237 40.73 11.45 -15.54
CA ARG A 237 41.41 10.40 -14.76
C ARG A 237 42.89 10.32 -15.10
N GLN A 238 43.21 10.32 -16.40
CA GLN A 238 44.58 10.32 -16.92
C GLN A 238 45.40 11.54 -16.47
N GLY A 239 44.76 12.53 -15.84
CA GLY A 239 45.42 13.70 -15.27
C GLY A 239 45.50 14.89 -16.22
N LYS A 240 44.81 14.83 -17.36
CA LYS A 240 44.74 15.95 -18.31
C LYS A 240 44.02 17.15 -17.69
N SER A 241 44.54 18.33 -17.94
CA SER A 241 43.94 19.63 -17.57
C SER A 241 42.74 19.96 -18.46
N SER A 242 41.89 20.90 -18.05
CA SER A 242 40.76 21.33 -18.90
C SER A 242 41.22 21.92 -20.23
N GLN A 243 42.43 22.48 -20.29
CA GLN A 243 43.04 23.00 -21.50
C GLN A 243 43.40 21.86 -22.46
N GLU A 244 44.20 20.89 -21.99
CA GLU A 244 44.60 19.73 -22.79
C GLU A 244 43.40 18.91 -23.26
N ILE A 245 42.36 18.78 -22.45
CA ILE A 245 41.12 18.09 -22.84
C ILE A 245 40.42 18.85 -23.97
N GLY A 246 40.38 20.18 -23.90
CA GLY A 246 39.80 21.03 -24.94
C GLY A 246 40.56 20.88 -26.26
N ASP A 247 41.89 20.83 -26.19
CA ASP A 247 42.76 20.64 -27.34
C ASP A 247 42.59 19.23 -27.96
N ILE A 248 42.49 18.17 -27.14
CA ILE A 248 42.30 16.78 -27.59
C ILE A 248 40.94 16.58 -28.25
N LEU A 249 39.88 17.14 -27.66
CA LEU A 249 38.49 16.94 -28.12
C LEU A 249 38.03 18.02 -29.12
N ASN A 250 38.90 18.98 -29.45
CA ASN A 250 38.59 20.13 -30.31
C ASN A 250 37.34 20.90 -29.86
N ILE A 251 37.24 21.18 -28.55
CA ILE A 251 36.14 21.93 -27.92
C ILE A 251 36.68 23.01 -26.98
N SER A 252 35.87 24.01 -26.66
CA SER A 252 36.29 25.08 -25.76
C SER A 252 36.55 24.58 -24.32
N VAL A 253 37.49 25.21 -23.62
CA VAL A 253 37.79 24.93 -22.20
C VAL A 253 36.57 25.16 -21.30
N ALA A 254 35.72 26.12 -21.67
CA ALA A 254 34.45 26.36 -21.00
C ALA A 254 33.50 25.15 -21.13
N THR A 255 33.44 24.52 -22.31
CA THR A 255 32.67 23.29 -22.57
C THR A 255 33.19 22.12 -21.72
N VAL A 256 34.52 21.94 -21.62
CA VAL A 256 35.12 20.92 -20.74
C VAL A 256 34.76 21.15 -19.28
N SER A 257 34.81 22.40 -18.82
CA SER A 257 34.45 22.78 -17.45
C SER A 257 32.98 22.51 -17.14
N PHE A 258 32.11 22.72 -18.13
CA PHE A 258 30.70 22.36 -18.04
C PHE A 258 30.49 20.84 -17.92
N HIS A 259 31.15 20.03 -18.74
CA HIS A 259 31.11 18.56 -18.62
C HIS A 259 31.64 18.08 -17.27
N ARG A 260 32.73 18.67 -16.76
CA ARG A 260 33.26 18.38 -15.41
C ARG A 260 32.25 18.67 -14.30
N LYS A 261 31.49 19.77 -14.40
CA LYS A 261 30.42 20.09 -13.44
C LYS A 261 29.27 19.08 -13.52
N LYS A 262 28.83 18.71 -14.72
CA LYS A 262 27.81 17.67 -14.92
C LYS A 262 28.25 16.31 -14.39
N LEU A 263 29.50 15.92 -14.63
CA LEU A 263 30.10 14.71 -14.08
C LEU A 263 30.03 14.71 -12.55
N ARG A 264 30.40 15.82 -11.90
CA ARG A 264 30.27 15.92 -10.43
C ARG A 264 28.83 15.73 -9.95
N LYS A 265 27.86 16.35 -10.61
CA LYS A 265 26.43 16.18 -10.29
C LYS A 265 25.98 14.73 -10.44
N LYS A 266 26.25 14.13 -11.59
CA LYS A 266 25.83 12.75 -11.91
C LYS A 266 26.51 11.69 -11.05
N LEU A 267 27.70 11.99 -10.52
CA LEU A 267 28.45 11.11 -9.63
C LEU A 267 28.21 11.41 -8.13
N GLY A 268 27.27 12.31 -7.79
CA GLY A 268 26.93 12.61 -6.38
C GLY A 268 28.01 13.39 -5.63
N LEU A 269 28.82 14.19 -6.34
CA LEU A 269 29.92 14.98 -5.81
C LEU A 269 29.60 16.49 -5.72
N GLU A 270 28.33 16.89 -5.81
CA GLU A 270 27.95 18.32 -5.76
C GLU A 270 28.39 18.96 -4.43
N ASP A 271 28.15 18.30 -3.30
CA ASP A 271 28.42 18.85 -1.96
C ASP A 271 29.70 18.31 -1.29
N ARG A 272 30.52 17.56 -2.03
CA ARG A 272 31.76 16.96 -1.50
C ARG A 272 32.98 17.75 -1.94
N SER A 273 33.88 18.07 -1.01
CA SER A 273 35.19 18.67 -1.29
C SER A 273 36.14 17.74 -2.08
N GLN A 274 35.74 16.49 -2.29
CA GLN A 274 36.53 15.49 -3.00
C GLN A 274 36.80 15.93 -4.45
N ASN A 275 38.06 15.85 -4.86
CA ASN A 275 38.50 16.15 -6.22
C ASN A 275 37.95 15.08 -7.20
N LEU A 276 37.44 15.53 -8.36
CA LEU A 276 36.85 14.64 -9.37
C LEU A 276 37.84 13.57 -9.85
N ARG A 277 39.12 13.90 -10.05
CA ARG A 277 40.15 12.93 -10.43
C ARG A 277 40.40 11.92 -9.33
N THR A 278 40.51 12.37 -8.07
CA THR A 278 40.70 11.47 -6.92
C THR A 278 39.54 10.49 -6.77
N TYR A 279 38.30 10.96 -6.96
CA TYR A 279 37.12 10.08 -6.98
C TYR A 279 37.20 9.06 -8.13
N LEU A 280 37.50 9.51 -9.35
CA LEU A 280 37.64 8.62 -10.51
C LEU A 280 38.76 7.60 -10.32
N LEU A 281 39.86 7.96 -9.64
CA LEU A 281 40.92 7.02 -9.27
C LEU A 281 40.49 6.02 -8.19
N SER A 282 39.55 6.40 -7.30
CA SER A 282 39.02 5.50 -6.27
C SER A 282 38.02 4.46 -6.77
N LEU A 283 37.56 4.56 -8.03
CA LEU A 283 36.72 3.56 -8.70
C LEU A 283 37.53 2.33 -9.20
N GLN A 284 38.60 2.00 -8.48
CA GLN A 284 39.49 0.84 -8.71
C GLN A 284 38.87 -0.49 -8.31
#